data_AF-A0A132NHB3-F1
#
_entry.id   AF-A0A132NHB3-F1
#
_cell.length_a   1.000
_cell.length_b   1.000
_cell.length_c   1.000
_cell.angle_alpha   90.00
_cell.angle_beta   90.00
_cell.angle_gamma   90.00
#
_symmetry.space_group_name_H-M   'P 1'
#
loop_
_entity.id
_entity.type
_entity.pdbx_description
1 polymer ?
#
loop_
_entity_poly.entity_id
_entity_poly.type
_entity_poly.pdbx_seq_one_letter_code
_entity_poly.pdbx_strand_id
1 'polypeptide(L)'
;MRPTLKPGLRRFWRDQSTFQIGLDPDRAVLVTGADAGAWKFVSALDGTRDRDAVLAMARRHGIRKAHAAALLDELTAKGLLDDATTDSSVLQRL
;
A
#
# COMPACT_ATOMS: atom_id res chain seq x y z
N MET A 1 -13.33 3.21 1.30
CA MET A 1 -11.93 3.62 1.44
C MET A 1 -11.29 3.98 0.12
N ARG A 2 -10.50 5.06 0.13
CA ARG A 2 -9.52 5.41 -0.89
C ARG A 2 -8.12 5.23 -0.30
N PRO A 3 -7.46 4.06 -0.52
CA PRO A 3 -6.25 3.73 0.21
C PRO A 3 -5.10 4.67 -0.15
N THR A 4 -4.49 5.23 0.89
CA THR A 4 -3.29 6.06 0.79
C THR A 4 -2.22 5.48 1.69
N LEU A 5 -1.02 5.24 1.18
CA LEU A 5 0.11 4.94 2.08
C LEU A 5 0.36 6.11 3.00
N LYS A 6 0.53 5.84 4.30
CA LYS A 6 0.86 6.88 5.28
C LYS A 6 2.08 7.69 4.83
N PRO A 7 2.01 9.03 4.84
CA PRO A 7 3.15 9.88 4.51
C PRO A 7 4.37 9.54 5.36
N GLY A 8 5.56 9.63 4.77
CA GLY A 8 6.81 9.37 5.48
C GLY A 8 7.18 7.89 5.63
N LEU A 9 6.31 6.94 5.24
CA LEU A 9 6.71 5.53 5.14
C LEU A 9 7.80 5.35 4.07
N ARG A 10 8.96 4.87 4.51
CA ARG A 10 10.03 4.48 3.60
C ARG A 10 9.67 3.18 2.88
N ARG A 11 10.05 3.11 1.62
CA ARG A 11 9.94 1.92 0.78
C ARG A 11 11.26 1.69 0.09
N PHE A 12 11.73 0.45 0.06
CA PHE A 12 13.01 0.12 -0.57
C PHE A 12 13.09 -1.37 -0.88
N TRP A 13 13.81 -1.70 -1.94
CA TRP A 13 14.19 -3.07 -2.26
C TRP A 13 15.23 -3.55 -1.24
N ARG A 14 15.01 -4.74 -0.67
CA ARG A 14 15.99 -5.43 0.17
C ARG A 14 16.88 -6.36 -0.66
N ASP A 15 16.27 -6.95 -1.68
CA ASP A 15 16.91 -7.83 -2.65
C ASP A 15 16.15 -7.73 -3.99
N GLN A 16 16.51 -8.58 -4.95
CA GLN A 16 15.96 -8.60 -6.31
C GLN A 16 14.46 -8.92 -6.40
N SER A 17 13.86 -9.48 -5.35
CA SER A 17 12.48 -9.97 -5.34
C SER A 17 11.70 -9.63 -4.06
N THR A 18 12.29 -8.81 -3.20
CA THR A 18 11.67 -8.40 -1.94
C THR A 18 11.82 -6.90 -1.73
N PHE A 19 10.71 -6.21 -1.48
CA PHE A 19 10.75 -4.84 -0.97
C PHE A 19 10.03 -4.73 0.36
N GLN A 20 10.48 -3.75 1.15
CA GLN A 20 9.94 -3.43 2.46
C GLN A 20 9.16 -2.13 2.42
N ILE A 21 8.07 -2.05 3.20
CA ILE A 21 7.31 -0.84 3.46
C ILE A 21 7.36 -0.56 4.98
N GLY A 22 7.82 0.64 5.34
CA GLY A 22 8.04 1.02 6.74
C GLY A 22 9.38 0.54 7.29
N LEU A 23 9.81 1.14 8.40
CA LEU A 23 11.04 0.76 9.12
C LEU A 23 10.77 0.20 10.51
N ASP A 24 9.59 0.45 11.08
CA ASP A 24 9.16 -0.07 12.38
C ASP A 24 9.00 -1.60 12.28
N PRO A 25 9.79 -2.42 13.00
CA PRO A 25 9.73 -3.88 12.91
C PRO A 25 8.36 -4.48 13.21
N ASP A 26 7.55 -3.83 14.06
CA ASP A 26 6.24 -4.36 14.45
C ASP A 26 5.18 -4.11 13.37
N ARG A 27 5.42 -3.11 12.51
CA ARG A 27 4.46 -2.62 11.52
C ARG A 27 4.92 -2.80 10.08
N ALA A 28 6.21 -2.96 9.84
CA ALA A 28 6.74 -3.08 8.50
C ALA A 28 6.17 -4.31 7.79
N VAL A 29 5.94 -4.16 6.48
CA VAL A 29 5.47 -5.24 5.61
C VAL A 29 6.56 -5.57 4.60
N LEU A 30 6.86 -6.87 4.47
CA LEU A 30 7.76 -7.40 3.46
C LEU A 30 6.94 -8.03 2.35
N VAL A 31 7.12 -7.53 1.13
CA VAL A 31 6.47 -8.09 -0.06
C VAL A 31 7.50 -8.94 -0.79
N THR A 32 7.35 -10.27 -0.71
CA THR A 32 8.24 -11.25 -1.32
C THR A 32 7.73 -11.72 -2.68
N GLY A 33 8.63 -12.24 -3.54
CA GLY A 33 8.28 -12.60 -4.92
C GLY A 33 7.78 -11.39 -5.73
N ALA A 34 8.18 -10.19 -5.32
CA ALA A 34 7.77 -8.94 -5.91
C ALA A 34 8.60 -8.60 -7.13
N ASP A 35 7.95 -7.98 -8.10
CA ASP A 35 8.58 -7.37 -9.27
C ASP A 35 8.30 -5.86 -9.31
N ALA A 36 8.72 -5.21 -10.39
CA ALA A 36 8.44 -3.80 -10.62
C ALA A 36 6.92 -3.50 -10.70
N GLY A 37 6.09 -4.48 -11.05
CA GLY A 37 4.63 -4.37 -11.07
C GLY A 37 4.07 -4.23 -9.65
N ALA A 38 4.52 -5.07 -8.71
CA ALA A 38 4.16 -4.98 -7.29
C ALA A 38 4.57 -3.63 -6.68
N TRP A 39 5.77 -3.15 -7.01
CA TRP A 39 6.24 -1.83 -6.57
C TRP A 39 5.36 -0.68 -7.11
N LYS A 40 4.99 -0.73 -8.39
CA LYS A 40 4.09 0.26 -9.00
C LYS A 40 2.69 0.21 -8.41
N PHE A 41 2.16 -0.99 -8.14
CA PHE A 41 0.87 -1.17 -7.48
C PHE A 41 0.85 -0.48 -6.10
N VAL A 42 1.85 -0.72 -5.26
CA VAL A 42 1.99 -0.07 -3.95
C VAL A 42 2.16 1.44 -4.09
N SER A 43 2.86 1.91 -5.12
CA SER A 43 3.03 3.35 -5.39
C SER A 43 1.77 4.07 -5.84
N ALA A 44 0.77 3.34 -6.33
CA ALA A 44 -0.52 3.88 -6.76
C ALA A 44 -1.56 3.96 -5.62
N LEU A 45 -1.17 3.60 -4.39
CA LEU A 45 -1.96 3.79 -3.17
C LEU A 45 -1.80 5.24 -2.69
N ASP A 46 -2.38 6.17 -3.44
CA ASP A 46 -2.25 7.62 -3.27
C ASP A 46 -3.58 8.30 -2.90
N GLY A 47 -4.62 7.53 -2.63
CA GLY A 47 -5.95 8.05 -2.30
C GLY A 47 -6.78 8.54 -3.49
N THR A 48 -6.24 8.54 -4.71
CA THR A 48 -7.00 9.00 -5.89
C THR A 48 -8.02 7.96 -6.37
N ARG A 49 -7.82 6.69 -6.02
CA ARG A 49 -8.65 5.54 -6.42
C ARG A 49 -9.27 4.87 -5.21
N ASP A 50 -10.47 4.32 -5.38
CA ASP A 50 -11.06 3.43 -4.39
C ASP A 50 -10.42 2.03 -4.44
N ARG A 51 -10.79 1.19 -3.47
CA ARG A 51 -10.29 -0.18 -3.34
C ARG A 51 -10.49 -1.01 -4.60
N ASP A 52 -11.67 -0.97 -5.21
CA ASP A 52 -11.99 -1.80 -6.38
C ASP A 52 -11.21 -1.36 -7.61
N ALA A 53 -11.06 -0.05 -7.82
CA ALA A 53 -10.24 0.49 -8.90
C ALA A 53 -8.75 0.13 -8.75
N VAL A 54 -8.21 0.18 -7.52
CA VAL A 54 -6.84 -0.27 -7.23
C VAL A 54 -6.67 -1.77 -7.55
N LEU A 55 -7.61 -2.61 -7.11
CA LEU A 55 -7.58 -4.05 -7.39
C LEU A 55 -7.70 -4.37 -8.89
N ALA A 56 -8.49 -3.61 -9.63
CA ALA A 56 -8.61 -3.76 -11.08
C ALA A 56 -7.30 -3.40 -11.79
N MET A 57 -6.60 -2.36 -11.33
CA MET A 57 -5.31 -1.94 -11.87
C MET A 57 -4.20 -2.97 -11.62
N ALA A 58 -4.25 -3.72 -10.51
CA ALA A 58 -3.26 -4.77 -10.19
C ALA A 58 -3.05 -5.76 -11.35
N ARG A 59 -4.13 -6.11 -12.07
CA ARG A 59 -4.07 -6.99 -13.25
C ARG A 59 -3.23 -6.41 -14.38
N ARG A 60 -3.22 -5.08 -14.57
CA ARG A 60 -2.39 -4.40 -15.59
C ARG A 60 -0.90 -4.50 -15.27
N HIS A 61 -0.55 -4.82 -14.02
CA HIS A 61 0.81 -5.05 -13.55
C HIS A 61 1.13 -6.55 -13.38
N GLY A 62 0.31 -7.46 -13.90
CA GLY A 62 0.53 -8.91 -13.80
C GLY A 62 0.19 -9.51 -12.43
N ILE A 63 -0.38 -8.73 -11.51
CA ILE A 63 -0.69 -9.16 -10.16
C ILE A 63 -2.10 -9.77 -10.14
N ARG A 64 -2.24 -10.96 -9.55
CA ARG A 64 -3.55 -11.59 -9.34
C ARG A 64 -4.36 -10.75 -8.35
N LYS A 65 -5.67 -10.56 -8.61
CA LYS A 65 -6.58 -9.79 -7.74
C LYS A 65 -6.51 -10.25 -6.28
N ALA A 66 -6.44 -11.57 -6.04
CA ALA A 66 -6.35 -12.12 -4.69
C ALA A 66 -5.06 -11.70 -3.95
N HIS A 67 -3.92 -11.67 -4.63
CA HIS A 67 -2.65 -11.22 -4.03
C HIS A 67 -2.69 -9.72 -3.73
N ALA A 68 -3.25 -8.92 -4.64
CA ALA A 68 -3.42 -7.49 -4.42
C ALA A 68 -4.36 -7.18 -3.25
N ALA A 69 -5.45 -7.97 -3.10
CA ALA A 69 -6.37 -7.85 -1.97
C ALA A 69 -5.69 -8.23 -0.65
N ALA A 70 -4.98 -9.35 -0.61
CA ALA A 70 -4.24 -9.79 0.58
C ALA A 70 -3.21 -8.73 1.03
N LEU A 71 -2.46 -8.16 0.09
CA LEU A 71 -1.51 -7.08 0.40
C LEU A 71 -2.21 -5.82 0.94
N LEU A 72 -3.34 -5.41 0.35
CA LEU A 72 -4.11 -4.28 0.88
C LEU A 72 -4.62 -4.53 2.30
N ASP A 73 -5.09 -5.75 2.58
CA ASP A 73 -5.58 -6.13 3.90
C ASP A 73 -4.45 -6.18 4.93
N GLU A 74 -3.29 -6.70 4.56
CA GLU A 74 -2.09 -6.70 5.42
C GLU A 74 -1.63 -5.27 5.75
N LEU A 75 -1.53 -4.39 4.75
CA LEU A 75 -1.17 -2.99 4.97
C LEU A 75 -2.19 -2.26 5.84
N THR A 76 -3.47 -2.58 5.69
CA THR A 76 -4.54 -2.04 6.55
C THR A 76 -4.39 -2.54 7.99
N ALA A 77 -4.21 -3.85 8.17
CA ALA A 77 -4.05 -4.47 9.50
C ALA A 77 -2.81 -3.97 10.23
N LYS A 78 -1.72 -3.69 9.51
CA LYS A 78 -0.50 -3.07 10.05
C LYS A 78 -0.61 -1.55 10.25
N GLY A 79 -1.74 -0.96 9.88
CA GLY A 79 -1.99 0.48 10.01
C GLY A 79 -1.04 1.31 9.14
N LEU A 80 -0.65 0.81 7.97
CA LEU A 80 0.21 1.52 7.01
C LEU A 80 -0.58 2.31 5.96
N LEU A 81 -1.91 2.15 5.95
CA LEU A 81 -2.81 2.91 5.07
C LEU A 81 -3.66 3.89 5.87
N ASP A 82 -3.92 5.04 5.25
CA ASP A 82 -5.00 5.96 5.58
C ASP A 82 -6.13 5.80 4.54
N ASP A 83 -7.33 6.26 4.92
CA ASP A 83 -8.45 6.40 4.01
C ASP A 83 -8.60 7.87 3.62
N ALA A 84 -8.28 8.22 2.37
CA ALA A 84 -8.39 9.60 1.88
C ALA A 84 -9.83 10.12 1.79
N THR A 85 -10.85 9.28 2.03
CA THR A 85 -12.24 9.75 2.21
C THR A 85 -12.54 10.20 3.63
N THR A 86 -11.69 9.85 4.59
CA THR A 86 -11.80 10.30 5.98
C THR A 86 -11.08 11.64 6.11
N ASP A 87 -11.84 12.70 6.36
CA ASP A 87 -11.29 14.03 6.55
C ASP A 87 -10.37 14.06 7.79
N SER A 88 -9.07 14.19 7.58
CA SER A 88 -8.07 14.29 8.65
C SER A 88 -7.95 15.73 9.19
N SER A 89 -8.77 16.68 8.72
CA SER A 89 -8.77 18.08 9.15
C SER A 89 -9.05 18.28 10.65
N VAL A 90 -9.54 17.25 11.35
CA VAL A 90 -9.77 17.29 12.81
C VAL A 90 -8.46 17.43 13.61
N LEU A 91 -7.32 16.98 13.08
CA LEU A 91 -6.03 17.03 13.79
C LEU A 91 -5.25 18.35 13.61
N GLN A 92 -5.68 19.26 12.72
CA GLN A 92 -5.04 20.57 12.52
C GLN A 92 -5.66 21.70 13.33
N ARG A 93 -6.59 21.39 14.26
CA ARG A 93 -7.35 22.38 15.04
C ARG A 93 -7.04 22.38 16.55
N LEU A 94 -5.97 21.69 16.96
CA LEU A 94 -5.41 21.72 18.32
C LEU A 94 -4.04 22.41 18.28
#